data_AF-F1LFH3-F1
#
_entry.id   AF-F1LFH3-F1
#
_cell.length_a   1.000
_cell.length_b   1.000
_cell.length_c   1.000
_cell.angle_alpha   90.00
_cell.angle_beta   90.00
_cell.angle_gamma   90.00
#
_symmetry.space_group_name_H-M   'P 1'
#
loop_
_entity.id
_entity.type
_entity.pdbx_description
1 polymer ?
#
loop_
_entity_poly.entity_id
_entity_poly.type
_entity_poly.pdbx_seq_one_letter_code
_entity_poly.pdbx_strand_id
1 'polypeptide(L)'
;MLNMEQPVTLIEHLCDLRIDDYSPIFRKTGIICTIGPASHDVETLKQMIMTGMNIARLNFSHGSYEYHAETISNLRKALHTLNDGRSIAIALDTKGPEIRTGVLNKGATAEVEVKKDSTVTLTIDPKYKDKCTEEKIYIDYRNITKTICPG
;
A
#
# COMPACT_ATOMS: atom_id res chain seq x y z
N MET A 1 0.74 4.88 -46.25
CA MET A 1 0.95 3.77 -45.30
C MET A 1 2.44 3.48 -45.33
N LEU A 2 3.21 3.97 -44.35
CA LEU A 2 4.64 3.69 -44.28
C LEU A 2 4.78 2.24 -43.82
N ASN A 3 5.35 1.38 -44.66
CA ASN A 3 5.82 0.06 -44.26
C ASN A 3 6.99 0.27 -43.30
N MET A 4 6.71 0.29 -42.00
CA MET A 4 7.75 0.13 -41.00
C MET A 4 7.99 -1.37 -40.86
N GLU A 5 9.16 -1.83 -41.30
CA GLU A 5 9.63 -3.18 -40.99
C GLU A 5 9.60 -3.36 -39.46
N GLN A 6 9.06 -4.48 -39.00
CA GLN A 6 9.06 -4.79 -37.57
C GLN A 6 10.51 -5.00 -37.13
N PRO A 7 10.95 -4.43 -35.99
CA PRO A 7 12.30 -4.62 -35.49
C PRO A 7 12.58 -6.12 -35.29
N VAL A 8 13.73 -6.60 -35.75
CA VAL A 8 14.10 -8.03 -35.68
C VAL A 8 14.84 -8.35 -34.38
N THR A 9 15.32 -7.34 -33.66
CA THR A 9 15.95 -7.47 -32.34
C THR A 9 15.34 -6.54 -31.29
N LEU A 10 15.59 -6.86 -30.01
CA LEU A 10 15.21 -5.98 -28.89
C LEU A 10 15.94 -4.62 -28.93
N ILE A 11 17.21 -4.61 -29.38
CA ILE A 11 17.99 -3.37 -29.46
C ILE A 11 17.38 -2.43 -30.50
N GLU A 12 17.05 -2.93 -31.69
CA GLU A 12 16.34 -2.15 -32.72
C GLU A 12 15.01 -1.63 -32.20
N HIS A 13 14.21 -2.47 -31.54
CA HIS A 13 12.94 -2.05 -30.95
C HIS A 13 13.10 -0.88 -29.98
N LEU A 14 14.11 -0.92 -29.10
CA LEU A 14 14.36 0.14 -28.13
C LEU A 14 14.87 1.43 -28.81
N CYS A 15 15.70 1.30 -29.83
CA CYS A 15 16.18 2.43 -30.64
C CYS A 15 15.06 3.09 -31.46
N ASP A 16 14.05 2.32 -31.84
CA ASP A 16 12.91 2.78 -32.64
C ASP A 16 11.79 3.43 -31.82
N LEU A 17 11.87 3.45 -30.47
CA LEU A 17 10.87 4.10 -29.62
C LEU A 17 10.86 5.62 -29.84
N ARG A 18 9.70 6.18 -30.19
CA ARG A 18 9.51 7.62 -30.41
C ARG A 18 8.48 8.18 -29.42
N ILE A 19 8.77 9.36 -28.88
CA ILE A 19 7.85 10.08 -27.98
C ILE A 19 6.65 10.70 -28.72
N ASP A 20 6.81 10.94 -30.03
CA ASP A 20 5.77 11.53 -30.89
C ASP A 20 4.82 10.47 -31.46
N ASP A 21 5.10 9.18 -31.23
CA ASP A 21 4.23 8.09 -31.65
C ASP A 21 2.97 8.05 -30.78
N TYR A 22 1.85 7.70 -31.42
CA TYR A 22 0.56 7.63 -30.75
C TYR A 22 0.44 6.38 -29.87
N SER A 23 0.08 6.57 -28.59
CA SER A 23 -0.30 5.46 -27.71
C SER A 23 -1.75 5.03 -27.95
N PRO A 24 -2.05 3.72 -28.01
CA PRO A 24 -3.43 3.24 -28.05
C PRO A 24 -4.30 3.80 -26.92
N ILE A 25 -5.56 4.14 -27.23
CA ILE A 25 -6.55 4.68 -26.27
C ILE A 25 -6.91 3.65 -25.17
N PHE A 26 -6.83 2.36 -25.50
CA PHE A 26 -7.18 1.29 -24.58
C PHE A 26 -5.98 0.89 -23.73
N ARG A 27 -6.08 1.19 -22.43
CA ARG A 27 -5.12 0.72 -21.43
C ARG A 27 -5.42 -0.73 -21.06
N LYS A 28 -4.42 -1.61 -21.20
CA LYS A 28 -4.51 -3.04 -20.85
C LYS A 28 -4.21 -3.32 -19.36
N THR A 29 -3.26 -2.59 -18.79
CA THR A 29 -2.81 -2.79 -17.40
C THR A 29 -3.80 -2.19 -16.41
N GLY A 30 -4.31 -2.97 -15.45
CA GLY A 30 -5.21 -2.48 -14.40
C GLY A 30 -4.51 -1.59 -13.36
N ILE A 31 -5.26 -0.67 -12.76
CA ILE A 31 -4.82 0.17 -11.63
C ILE A 31 -5.50 -0.32 -10.35
N ILE A 32 -4.67 -0.58 -9.34
CA ILE A 32 -5.11 -0.92 -7.98
C ILE A 32 -4.84 0.29 -7.09
N CYS A 33 -5.86 0.76 -6.37
CA CYS A 33 -5.73 1.87 -5.43
C CYS A 33 -6.00 1.37 -4.01
N THR A 34 -5.10 1.67 -3.07
CA THR A 34 -5.38 1.44 -1.64
C THR A 34 -6.29 2.53 -1.13
N ILE A 35 -7.41 2.15 -0.53
CA ILE A 35 -8.39 3.11 -0.01
C ILE A 35 -8.08 3.42 1.45
N GLY A 36 -8.09 4.70 1.80
CA GLY A 36 -7.82 5.17 3.16
C GLY A 36 -8.57 6.47 3.47
N PRO A 37 -8.24 7.16 4.57
CA PRO A 37 -8.96 8.34 5.03
C PRO A 37 -9.06 9.47 4.01
N ALA A 38 -8.08 9.61 3.11
CA ALA A 38 -8.09 10.63 2.06
C ALA A 38 -9.01 10.29 0.87
N SER A 39 -9.54 9.08 0.80
CA SER A 39 -10.22 8.56 -0.40
C SER A 39 -11.41 7.65 -0.10
N HIS A 40 -11.94 7.69 1.14
CA HIS A 40 -13.01 6.80 1.58
C HIS A 40 -14.43 7.34 1.30
N ASP A 41 -14.55 8.64 0.97
CA ASP A 41 -15.83 9.27 0.68
C ASP A 41 -16.30 8.95 -0.76
N VAL A 42 -17.61 9.04 -0.96
CA VAL A 42 -18.26 8.63 -2.21
C VAL A 42 -17.79 9.48 -3.40
N GLU A 43 -17.54 10.77 -3.22
CA GLU A 43 -17.22 11.66 -4.33
C GLU A 43 -15.79 11.43 -4.83
N THR A 44 -14.83 11.31 -3.91
CA THR A 44 -13.46 10.94 -4.25
C THR A 44 -13.41 9.58 -4.94
N LEU A 45 -14.16 8.59 -4.44
CA LEU A 45 -14.22 7.26 -5.07
C LEU A 45 -14.76 7.32 -6.51
N LYS A 46 -15.77 8.14 -6.80
CA LYS A 46 -16.24 8.35 -8.18
C LYS A 46 -15.11 8.90 -9.05
N GLN A 47 -14.42 9.94 -8.59
CA GLN A 47 -13.32 10.54 -9.34
C GLN A 47 -12.20 9.52 -9.59
N MET A 48 -11.88 8.68 -8.61
CA MET A 48 -10.91 7.59 -8.78
C MET A 48 -11.33 6.56 -9.84
N ILE A 49 -12.61 6.16 -9.84
CA ILE A 49 -13.16 5.26 -10.89
C ILE A 49 -13.07 5.93 -12.26
N MET A 50 -13.45 7.20 -12.35
CA MET A 50 -13.44 7.96 -13.59
C MET A 50 -12.03 8.13 -14.16
N THR A 51 -11.04 8.33 -13.29
CA THR A 51 -9.63 8.52 -13.64
C THR A 51 -8.87 7.21 -13.89
N GLY A 52 -9.49 6.05 -13.63
CA GLY A 52 -8.99 4.75 -14.10
C GLY A 52 -8.73 3.70 -13.03
N MET A 53 -9.16 3.90 -11.77
CA MET A 53 -9.12 2.83 -10.78
C MET A 53 -9.92 1.61 -11.27
N ASN A 54 -9.35 0.41 -11.14
CA ASN A 54 -10.00 -0.86 -11.49
C ASN A 54 -10.26 -1.73 -10.26
N ILE A 55 -9.39 -1.65 -9.25
CA ILE A 55 -9.47 -2.46 -8.03
C ILE A 55 -9.28 -1.55 -6.81
N ALA A 56 -10.22 -1.63 -5.87
CA ALA A 56 -10.09 -1.01 -4.56
C ALA A 56 -9.44 -2.02 -3.59
N ARG A 57 -8.24 -1.70 -3.10
CA ARG A 57 -7.51 -2.49 -2.10
C ARG A 57 -7.83 -1.96 -0.70
N LEU A 58 -8.30 -2.86 0.17
CA LEU A 58 -8.57 -2.59 1.58
C LEU A 58 -7.45 -3.23 2.42
N ASN A 59 -6.62 -2.40 3.04
CA ASN A 59 -5.51 -2.87 3.85
C ASN A 59 -5.95 -3.15 5.29
N PHE A 60 -6.03 -4.43 5.67
CA PHE A 60 -6.46 -4.87 7.01
C PHE A 60 -5.35 -4.82 8.07
N SER A 61 -4.14 -4.39 7.71
CA SER A 61 -3.12 -4.03 8.71
C SER A 61 -3.55 -2.82 9.55
N HIS A 62 -4.54 -2.05 9.09
CA HIS A 62 -5.14 -0.90 9.75
C HIS A 62 -6.67 -0.89 9.61
N GLY A 63 -7.34 -0.03 10.38
CA GLY A 63 -8.80 0.15 10.34
C GLY A 63 -9.59 -0.97 11.04
N SER A 64 -10.82 -0.65 11.43
CA SER A 64 -11.75 -1.64 12.01
C SER A 64 -12.58 -2.31 10.92
N TYR A 65 -13.31 -3.37 11.27
CA TYR A 65 -14.25 -4.01 10.34
C TYR A 65 -15.33 -3.03 9.87
N GLU A 66 -15.81 -2.16 10.76
CA GLU A 66 -16.82 -1.14 10.48
C GLU A 66 -16.29 -0.13 9.45
N TYR A 67 -15.04 0.32 9.60
CA TYR A 67 -14.40 1.23 8.65
C TYR A 67 -14.31 0.62 7.24
N HIS A 68 -13.91 -0.65 7.14
CA HIS A 68 -13.83 -1.35 5.86
C HIS A 68 -15.22 -1.62 5.27
N ALA A 69 -16.22 -1.94 6.11
CA ALA A 69 -17.60 -2.12 5.67
C ALA A 69 -18.20 -0.81 5.11
N GLU A 70 -17.94 0.32 5.77
CA GLU A 70 -18.33 1.64 5.29
C GLU A 70 -17.66 1.95 3.95
N THR A 71 -16.36 1.67 3.82
CA THR A 71 -15.60 1.86 2.58
C THR A 71 -16.21 1.07 1.42
N ILE A 72 -16.58 -0.20 1.65
CA ILE A 72 -17.26 -1.05 0.65
C ILE A 72 -18.62 -0.46 0.28
N SER A 73 -19.38 0.03 1.27
CA SER A 73 -20.68 0.67 1.05
C SER A 73 -20.54 1.93 0.18
N ASN A 74 -19.58 2.80 0.48
CA ASN A 74 -19.31 4.01 -0.29
C ASN A 74 -18.86 3.70 -1.71
N LEU A 75 -18.01 2.69 -1.91
CA LEU A 75 -17.58 2.25 -3.24
C LEU A 75 -18.77 1.76 -4.08
N ARG A 76 -19.68 0.97 -3.50
CA ARG A 76 -20.89 0.51 -4.19
C ARG A 76 -21.82 1.67 -4.56
N LYS A 77 -21.98 2.65 -3.67
CA LYS A 77 -22.74 3.89 -3.94
C LYS A 77 -22.11 4.70 -5.06
N ALA A 78 -20.79 4.88 -5.04
CA ALA A 78 -20.04 5.59 -6.08
C ALA A 78 -20.26 4.92 -7.45
N LEU A 79 -20.11 3.60 -7.52
CA LEU A 79 -20.30 2.83 -8.75
C LEU A 79 -21.74 2.92 -9.27
N HIS A 80 -22.73 2.78 -8.40
CA HIS A 80 -24.14 2.89 -8.76
C HIS A 80 -24.49 4.28 -9.32
N THR A 81 -23.91 5.33 -8.75
CA THR A 81 -24.17 6.72 -9.18
C THR A 81 -23.56 7.03 -10.54
N LEU A 82 -22.42 6.44 -10.89
CA LEU A 82 -21.77 6.68 -12.19
C LEU A 82 -22.56 6.07 -13.36
N ASN A 83 -23.18 4.91 -13.14
CA ASN A 83 -24.05 4.22 -14.12
C ASN A 83 -23.45 4.13 -15.55
N ASP A 84 -22.15 3.89 -15.65
CA ASP A 84 -21.40 3.88 -16.92
C ASP A 84 -21.01 2.46 -17.38
N GLY A 85 -21.50 1.43 -16.68
CA GLY A 85 -21.23 0.03 -16.98
C GLY A 85 -19.85 -0.47 -16.55
N ARG A 86 -19.00 0.36 -15.93
CA ARG A 86 -17.71 -0.11 -15.39
C ARG A 86 -17.93 -1.04 -14.20
N SER A 87 -16.98 -1.96 -14.02
CA SER A 87 -16.91 -2.83 -12.85
C SER A 87 -15.66 -2.50 -12.05
N ILE A 88 -15.77 -2.56 -10.73
CA ILE A 88 -14.65 -2.39 -9.80
C ILE A 88 -14.53 -3.63 -8.93
N ALA A 89 -13.34 -4.22 -8.89
CA ALA A 89 -13.05 -5.30 -7.97
C ALA A 89 -12.68 -4.76 -6.58
N ILE A 90 -12.95 -5.56 -5.55
CA ILE A 90 -12.55 -5.27 -4.17
C ILE A 90 -11.54 -6.33 -3.76
N ALA A 91 -10.34 -5.89 -3.38
CA ALA A 91 -9.28 -6.74 -2.87
C ALA A 91 -9.12 -6.53 -1.37
N LEU A 92 -9.28 -7.60 -0.59
CA LEU A 92 -8.95 -7.60 0.82
C LEU A 92 -7.48 -8.00 0.97
N ASP A 93 -6.67 -7.10 1.51
CA ASP A 93 -5.27 -7.36 1.82
C ASP A 93 -5.11 -7.67 3.30
N THR A 94 -4.65 -8.88 3.60
CA THR A 94 -4.53 -9.40 4.96
C THR A 94 -3.31 -8.83 5.66
N LYS A 95 -3.39 -8.60 6.97
CA LYS A 95 -2.26 -8.14 7.79
C LYS A 95 -1.00 -9.03 7.68
N GLY A 96 -1.16 -10.35 7.53
CA GLY A 96 -0.04 -11.28 7.48
C GLY A 96 0.79 -11.35 8.78
N PRO A 97 1.91 -12.10 8.79
CA PRO A 97 2.81 -12.25 9.93
C PRO A 97 3.79 -11.07 10.03
N GLU A 98 3.27 -9.85 10.18
CA GLU A 98 4.10 -8.66 10.38
C GLU A 98 4.76 -8.65 11.77
N ILE A 99 6.02 -8.20 11.82
CA ILE A 99 6.71 -7.87 13.07
C ILE A 99 6.56 -6.36 13.29
N ARG A 100 6.03 -5.96 14.44
CA ARG A 100 5.83 -4.55 14.81
C ARG A 100 6.52 -4.22 16.12
N THR A 101 6.91 -2.95 16.23
CA THR A 101 7.42 -2.38 17.48
C THR A 101 6.27 -2.06 18.43
N GLY A 102 6.62 -1.86 19.70
CA GLY A 102 5.72 -1.28 20.69
C GLY A 102 5.47 0.22 20.47
N VAL A 103 4.67 0.80 21.36
CA VAL A 103 4.40 2.23 21.46
C VAL A 103 5.50 2.91 22.27
N LEU A 104 5.87 4.13 21.87
CA LEU A 104 6.85 4.95 22.57
C LEU A 104 6.29 5.47 23.90
N ASN A 105 7.16 5.61 24.91
CA ASN A 105 6.76 6.12 26.23
C ASN A 105 6.15 7.54 26.21
N LYS A 106 6.46 8.32 25.17
CA LYS A 106 5.94 9.67 24.91
C LYS A 106 4.61 9.67 24.15
N GLY A 107 4.08 8.50 23.78
CA GLY A 107 2.78 8.34 23.09
C GLY A 107 2.89 7.68 21.71
N ALA A 108 1.74 7.35 21.13
CA ALA A 108 1.63 6.64 19.85
C ALA A 108 2.06 7.46 18.63
N THR A 109 2.05 8.79 18.74
CA THR A 109 2.47 9.73 17.68
C THR A 109 3.81 10.37 17.98
N ALA A 110 4.47 9.98 19.08
CA ALA A 110 5.79 10.48 19.38
C ALA A 110 6.81 9.87 18.42
N GLU A 111 7.95 10.52 18.30
CA GLU A 111 9.10 10.02 17.56
C GLU A 111 10.34 10.07 18.46
N VAL A 112 11.30 9.20 18.20
CA VAL A 112 12.59 9.16 18.89
C VAL A 112 13.72 9.13 17.87
N GLU A 113 14.77 9.88 18.13
CA GLU A 113 15.97 9.92 17.29
C GLU A 113 16.98 8.89 17.79
N VAL A 114 17.35 7.93 16.94
CA VAL A 114 18.42 6.97 17.20
C VAL A 114 19.69 7.47 16.52
N LYS A 115 20.70 7.81 17.32
CA LYS A 115 21.97 8.35 16.81
C LYS A 115 22.82 7.24 16.19
N LYS A 116 23.59 7.59 15.17
CA LYS A 116 24.61 6.70 14.60
C LYS A 116 25.56 6.22 15.72
N ASP A 117 25.96 4.96 15.65
CA ASP A 117 26.86 4.29 16.60
C ASP A 117 26.30 4.15 18.03
N SER A 118 25.01 4.43 18.25
CA SER A 118 24.33 4.14 19.51
C SER A 118 23.87 2.69 19.61
N THR A 119 23.83 2.17 20.83
CA THR A 119 23.34 0.82 21.12
C THR A 119 21.86 0.84 21.44
N VAL A 120 21.07 0.07 20.70
CA VAL A 120 19.63 -0.12 20.94
C VAL A 120 19.36 -1.56 21.34
N THR A 121 18.63 -1.76 22.44
CA THR A 121 18.23 -3.08 22.92
C THR A 121 16.83 -3.44 22.40
N LEU A 122 16.72 -4.52 21.64
CA LEU A 122 15.41 -5.11 21.30
C LEU A 122 14.95 -6.04 22.43
N THR A 123 13.69 -5.94 22.83
CA THR A 123 13.11 -6.78 23.88
C THR A 123 11.78 -7.38 23.46
N ILE A 124 11.49 -8.59 23.96
CA ILE A 124 10.18 -9.25 23.82
C ILE A 124 9.38 -9.19 25.13
N ASP A 125 9.90 -8.52 26.16
CA ASP A 125 9.23 -8.36 27.45
C ASP A 125 8.00 -7.44 27.30
N PRO A 126 6.77 -7.95 27.51
CA PRO A 126 5.54 -7.17 27.38
C PRO A 126 5.48 -5.91 28.25
N LYS A 127 6.29 -5.82 29.33
CA LYS A 127 6.37 -4.62 30.17
C LYS A 127 6.77 -3.36 29.39
N TYR A 128 7.51 -3.53 28.29
CA TYR A 128 8.00 -2.44 27.45
C TYR A 128 7.11 -2.17 26.23
N LYS A 129 6.00 -2.89 26.07
CA LYS A 129 5.10 -2.77 24.92
C LYS A 129 4.65 -1.33 24.66
N ASP A 130 4.37 -0.57 25.71
CA ASP A 130 3.94 0.84 25.62
C ASP A 130 4.96 1.81 26.23
N LYS A 131 6.23 1.37 26.34
CA LYS A 131 7.31 2.13 26.99
C LYS A 131 8.60 2.07 26.18
N CYS A 132 8.49 2.06 24.86
CA CYS A 132 9.67 2.08 23.98
C CYS A 132 10.39 3.44 24.08
N THR A 133 11.71 3.40 23.95
CA THR A 133 12.61 4.57 23.95
C THR A 133 13.69 4.39 22.88
N GLU A 134 14.52 5.41 22.69
CA GLU A 134 15.71 5.38 21.84
C GLU A 134 16.72 4.29 22.23
N GLU A 135 16.73 3.84 23.49
CA GLU A 135 17.66 2.81 23.98
C GLU A 135 17.04 1.40 24.02
N LYS A 136 15.70 1.29 24.09
CA LYS A 136 15.01 0.01 24.28
C LYS A 136 13.68 -0.04 23.55
N ILE A 137 13.55 -1.01 22.64
CA ILE A 137 12.39 -1.15 21.76
C ILE A 137 11.77 -2.54 21.94
N TYR A 138 10.49 -2.58 22.27
CA TYR A 138 9.70 -3.81 22.27
C TYR A 138 9.38 -4.25 20.84
N ILE A 139 9.40 -5.56 20.59
CA ILE A 139 8.92 -6.17 19.35
C ILE A 139 7.94 -7.31 19.65
N ASP A 140 6.96 -7.52 18.78
CA ASP A 140 5.93 -8.56 18.95
C ASP A 140 6.35 -9.96 18.47
N TYR A 141 7.54 -10.10 17.87
CA TYR A 141 8.08 -11.39 17.42
C TYR A 141 8.85 -12.14 18.52
N ARG A 142 8.14 -13.03 19.23
CA ARG A 142 8.69 -13.80 20.37
C ARG A 142 9.87 -14.71 20.02
N ASN A 143 9.97 -15.18 18.79
CA ASN A 143 11.02 -16.11 18.36
C ASN A 143 12.26 -15.40 17.81
N ILE A 144 12.37 -14.07 17.94
CA ILE A 144 13.49 -13.33 17.34
C ILE A 144 14.85 -13.87 17.80
N THR A 145 15.01 -14.15 19.10
CA THR A 145 16.28 -14.59 19.70
C THR A 145 16.72 -15.98 19.26
N LYS A 146 15.82 -16.75 18.63
CA LYS A 146 16.11 -18.07 18.04
C LYS A 146 16.40 -18.00 16.55
N THR A 147 16.03 -16.89 15.91
CA THR A 147 16.04 -16.74 14.45
C THR A 147 17.19 -15.85 13.98
N ILE A 148 17.78 -15.07 14.88
CA ILE A 148 18.93 -14.21 14.60
C ILE A 148 20.18 -14.72 15.31
N CYS A 149 21.35 -14.41 14.74
CA CYS A 149 22.66 -14.66 15.33
C CYS A 149 23.44 -13.34 15.42
N PRO A 150 24.47 -13.26 16.29
CA PRO A 150 25.42 -12.14 16.24
C PRO A 150 25.99 -11.98 14.83
N GLY A 151 26.09 -10.73 14.38
CA GLY A 151 26.71 -10.35 13.11
C GLY A 151 28.22 -10.26 13.20
#